data_AF-A0A965X3V6-F1
#
_entry.id   AF-A0A965X3V6-F1
#
_cell.length_a   1.000
_cell.length_b   1.000
_cell.length_c   1.000
_cell.angle_alpha   90.00
_cell.angle_beta   90.00
_cell.angle_gamma   90.00
#
_symmetry.space_group_name_H-M   'P 1'
#
loop_
_entity.id
_entity.type
_entity.pdbx_description
1 polymer ?
#
loop_
_entity_poly.entity_id
_entity_poly.type
_entity_poly.pdbx_seq_one_letter_code
_entity_poly.pdbx_strand_id
1 'polypeptide(L)'
;MRALNSTYKKMRVMKNLFKSFITILIVGSLVTGCDKMLDVNSERVVSPDEYNMTATNDSIYSIIGIFSQLQNIVDSYVLLGELRGDLMDVDSKANLYLKEINNFEVSPDNPYAANIHDYYSIVNNCNYIISKNAESKYEGFEKFTAACKAIRAWTYMQIALNFGSAVYYDEPILSVSQAEAIQNRQPIGFDELAPILINELTPIKDVLTPDFDFVINSHTFNTSFFPVKFVLGDLYLWTGQYQKAAQEYKDLIYKNSYTILNNRYETNRTVTNNAFSGGITMYGGGWLNLFSTGSAEYITNIATTNEYDYKFQLDSLMLNAELVSSEVAQNNWRNQMYYQSATLDTLGDLRIIGSVSKQKPERTTSGSGTVLYHNLKDFSDMKYITKYAQMNFLTTSVKNTSKIIMIYRVALLYLRYAEAINRAGNPNMAFAVLKYGLSKTTLENKAYIPYYEVDSVNIPDYLDFKDRRFDNNIGIRMRGCGNVNLDTTYYIIPKLTTKQDSIEFVEDKIQQELALETAFEGNRFQDLMRFAIRRNDNAYLADKVASKHTANKEAIRNKLMTRENWYIRK
;
A
#
# COMPACT_ATOMS: atom_id res chain seq x y z
N MET A 1 87.79 15.32 52.02
CA MET A 1 86.64 14.37 52.07
C MET A 1 85.29 14.99 52.45
N ARG A 2 85.19 16.24 52.95
CA ARG A 2 83.89 16.90 53.27
C ARG A 2 83.19 17.61 52.09
N ALA A 3 83.93 18.01 51.04
CA ALA A 3 83.36 18.73 49.89
C ALA A 3 82.58 17.82 48.92
N LEU A 4 83.04 16.59 48.69
CA LEU A 4 82.39 15.63 47.79
C LEU A 4 81.03 15.12 48.32
N ASN A 5 80.87 14.97 49.64
CA ASN A 5 79.61 14.54 50.25
C ASN A 5 78.51 15.61 50.22
N SER A 6 78.87 16.90 50.20
CA SER A 6 77.90 18.01 50.09
C SER A 6 77.26 18.08 48.71
N THR A 7 78.07 17.91 47.66
CA THR A 7 77.63 17.93 46.26
C THR A 7 76.77 16.72 45.91
N TYR A 8 77.11 15.53 46.45
CA TYR A 8 76.29 14.32 46.29
C TYR A 8 74.93 14.41 47.00
N LYS A 9 74.88 15.03 48.19
CA LYS A 9 73.62 15.23 48.92
C LYS A 9 72.71 16.24 48.21
N LYS A 10 73.27 17.32 47.65
CA LYS A 10 72.51 18.28 46.82
C LYS A 10 71.99 17.68 45.51
N MET A 11 72.77 16.85 44.80
CA MET A 11 72.29 16.15 43.60
C MET A 11 71.19 15.12 43.90
N ARG A 12 71.25 14.42 45.04
CA ARG A 12 70.23 13.45 45.44
C ARG A 12 68.91 14.13 45.83
N VAL A 13 68.99 15.29 46.50
CA VAL A 13 67.82 16.12 46.84
C VAL A 13 67.21 16.75 45.59
N MET A 14 68.01 17.26 44.64
CA MET A 14 67.50 17.75 43.35
C MET A 14 66.89 16.63 42.50
N LYS A 15 67.47 15.43 42.45
CA LYS A 15 66.87 14.28 41.74
C LYS A 15 65.56 13.81 42.38
N ASN A 16 65.43 13.88 43.71
CA ASN A 16 64.17 13.55 44.38
C ASN A 16 63.11 14.65 44.24
N LEU A 17 63.51 15.93 44.25
CA LEU A 17 62.61 17.06 43.94
C LEU A 17 62.17 17.05 42.49
N PHE A 18 63.05 16.72 41.54
CA PHE A 18 62.73 16.58 40.12
C PHE A 18 61.86 15.35 39.85
N LYS A 19 62.08 14.23 40.56
CA LYS A 19 61.17 13.08 40.54
C LYS A 19 59.82 13.42 41.15
N SER A 20 59.75 14.11 42.29
CA SER A 20 58.48 14.57 42.87
C SER A 20 57.76 15.60 41.99
N PHE A 21 58.49 16.49 41.29
CA PHE A 21 57.90 17.41 40.31
C PHE A 21 57.37 16.67 39.09
N ILE A 22 58.10 15.68 38.57
CA ILE A 22 57.63 14.81 37.46
C ILE A 22 56.45 13.96 37.89
N THR A 23 56.43 13.42 39.11
CA THR A 23 55.28 12.65 39.62
C THR A 23 54.06 13.53 39.87
N ILE A 24 54.22 14.78 40.32
CA ILE A 24 53.10 15.73 40.44
C ILE A 24 52.61 16.23 39.07
N LEU A 25 53.52 16.36 38.07
CA LEU A 25 53.14 16.69 36.69
C LEU A 25 52.42 15.52 35.99
N ILE A 26 52.82 14.28 36.27
CA ILE A 26 52.21 13.05 35.72
C ILE A 26 50.89 12.70 36.43
N VAL A 27 50.76 12.95 37.73
CA VAL A 27 49.50 12.75 38.47
C VAL A 27 48.52 13.90 38.22
N GLY A 28 48.99 15.12 38.01
CA GLY A 28 48.17 16.28 37.61
C GLY A 28 47.62 16.21 36.18
N SER A 29 48.22 15.39 35.30
CA SER A 29 47.73 15.12 33.95
C SER A 29 46.83 13.88 33.85
N LEU A 30 46.64 13.14 34.95
CA LEU A 30 45.75 11.97 35.02
C LEU A 30 44.36 12.27 35.62
N VAL A 31 44.08 13.51 36.03
CA VAL A 31 42.79 13.90 36.64
C VAL A 31 42.06 15.01 35.86
N THR A 32 42.57 15.44 34.71
CA THR A 32 41.73 16.16 33.73
C THR A 32 40.97 15.12 32.93
N GLY A 33 39.75 14.80 33.37
CA GLY A 33 38.86 13.86 32.69
C GLY A 33 38.78 14.17 31.20
N CYS A 34 39.17 13.20 30.38
CA CYS A 34 38.92 13.17 28.95
C CYS A 34 37.45 12.83 28.64
N ASP A 35 36.50 13.14 29.54
CA ASP A 35 35.07 12.94 29.30
C ASP A 35 34.64 13.71 28.03
N LYS A 36 35.12 14.95 27.86
CA LYS A 36 34.80 15.79 26.69
C LYS A 36 35.58 15.47 25.40
N MET A 37 36.60 14.59 25.45
CA MET A 37 37.39 14.21 24.26
C MET A 37 36.95 12.84 23.70
N LEU A 38 36.25 12.05 24.52
CA LEU A 38 35.54 10.84 24.08
C LEU A 38 34.07 11.12 23.75
N ASP A 39 33.49 12.21 24.28
CA ASP A 39 32.28 12.83 23.70
C ASP A 39 32.64 13.57 22.42
N VAL A 40 32.89 12.81 21.35
CA VAL A 40 32.69 13.35 20.01
C VAL A 40 31.18 13.41 19.81
N ASN A 41 30.54 14.49 20.27
CA ASN A 41 29.20 14.82 19.83
C ASN A 41 29.25 14.93 18.31
N SER A 42 28.73 13.91 17.64
CA SER A 42 28.70 13.86 16.20
C SER A 42 27.79 14.99 15.72
N GLU A 43 28.35 16.00 15.06
CA GLU A 43 27.54 17.00 14.33
C GLU A 43 26.66 16.37 13.24
N ARG A 44 26.82 15.06 12.98
CA ARG A 44 26.10 14.27 11.97
C ARG A 44 25.13 13.24 12.55
N VAL A 45 25.17 12.95 13.86
CA VAL A 45 24.33 11.94 14.51
C VAL A 45 23.76 12.58 15.77
N VAL A 46 22.47 12.90 15.74
CA VAL A 46 21.79 13.39 16.94
C VAL A 46 21.41 12.18 17.78
N SER A 47 21.89 12.15 19.03
CA SER A 47 21.53 11.10 19.98
C SER A 47 20.06 11.26 20.44
N PRO A 48 19.37 10.19 20.88
CA PRO A 48 18.01 10.29 21.40
C PRO A 48 17.84 11.30 22.56
N ASP A 49 18.91 11.52 23.32
CA ASP A 49 18.97 12.45 24.45
C ASP A 49 19.20 13.92 24.01
N GLU A 50 19.72 14.14 22.80
CA GLU A 50 19.92 15.46 22.19
C GLU A 50 18.77 15.85 21.24
N TYR A 51 17.96 14.88 20.79
CA TYR A 51 16.83 15.09 19.88
C TYR A 51 15.52 15.29 20.63
N ASN A 52 15.34 16.48 21.22
CA ASN A 52 14.17 16.82 22.03
C ASN A 52 12.89 17.13 21.23
N MET A 53 12.93 17.04 19.88
CA MET A 53 11.80 17.33 18.98
C MET A 53 11.03 18.63 19.31
N THR A 54 11.71 19.61 19.93
CA THR A 54 11.07 20.83 20.42
C THR A 54 10.79 21.85 19.32
N ALA A 55 11.44 21.72 18.15
CA ALA A 55 11.21 22.58 17.01
C ALA A 55 10.27 21.91 15.99
N THR A 56 9.38 22.69 15.39
CA THR A 56 8.42 22.26 14.35
C THR A 56 9.09 21.47 13.21
N ASN A 57 10.30 21.89 12.81
CA ASN A 57 11.05 21.25 11.72
C ASN A 57 11.51 19.83 12.07
N ASP A 58 11.85 19.55 13.34
CA ASP A 58 12.34 18.24 13.77
C ASP A 58 11.26 17.16 13.64
N SER A 59 10.02 17.52 14.01
CA SER A 59 8.85 16.62 13.87
C SER A 59 8.56 16.27 12.42
N ILE A 60 8.69 17.25 11.52
CA ILE A 60 8.49 17.07 10.08
C ILE A 60 9.58 16.16 9.49
N TYR A 61 10.86 16.41 9.78
CA TYR A 61 11.97 15.60 9.28
C TYR A 61 11.95 14.16 9.81
N SER A 62 11.47 13.96 11.04
CA SER A 62 11.30 12.62 11.61
C SER A 62 10.30 11.77 10.83
N ILE A 63 9.14 12.34 10.45
CA ILE A 63 8.17 11.64 9.60
C ILE A 63 8.71 11.39 8.19
N ILE A 64 9.47 12.33 7.62
CA ILE A 64 10.16 12.10 6.33
C ILE A 64 11.13 10.91 6.45
N GLY A 65 11.79 10.75 7.61
CA GLY A 65 12.60 9.57 7.92
C GLY A 65 11.81 8.26 7.85
N ILE A 66 10.58 8.22 8.38
CA ILE A 66 9.68 7.06 8.26
C ILE A 66 9.30 6.81 6.80
N PHE A 67 8.98 7.85 6.02
CA PHE A 67 8.70 7.70 4.59
C PHE A 67 9.89 7.13 3.82
N SER A 68 11.12 7.53 4.17
CA SER A 68 12.34 6.96 3.59
C SER A 68 12.50 5.47 3.88
N GLN A 69 12.07 4.99 5.06
CA GLN A 69 12.08 3.56 5.37
C GLN A 69 10.98 2.79 4.67
N LEU A 70 9.79 3.37 4.52
CA LEU A 70 8.70 2.77 3.73
C LEU A 70 9.12 2.48 2.29
N GLN A 71 10.03 3.28 1.72
CA GLN A 71 10.60 3.02 0.40
C GLN A 71 11.35 1.69 0.31
N ASN A 72 11.92 1.17 1.41
CA ASN A 72 12.69 -0.08 1.41
C ASN A 72 11.80 -1.33 1.29
N ILE A 73 10.51 -1.22 1.63
CA ILE A 73 9.60 -2.37 1.66
C ILE A 73 8.58 -2.36 0.51
N VAL A 74 8.58 -1.34 -0.34
CA VAL A 74 7.53 -1.12 -1.34
C VAL A 74 7.56 -2.13 -2.50
N ASP A 75 8.76 -2.49 -2.97
CA ASP A 75 8.91 -3.55 -3.97
C ASP A 75 8.45 -4.89 -3.37
N SER A 76 8.83 -5.20 -2.13
CA SER A 76 8.34 -6.37 -1.40
C SER A 76 6.82 -6.36 -1.24
N TYR A 77 6.22 -5.22 -0.88
CA TYR A 77 4.76 -5.09 -0.76
C TYR A 77 4.06 -5.48 -2.08
N VAL A 78 4.52 -4.95 -3.22
CA VAL A 78 3.91 -5.27 -4.52
C VAL A 78 4.19 -6.71 -4.93
N LEU A 79 5.44 -7.17 -4.87
CA LEU A 79 5.83 -8.49 -5.33
C LEU A 79 5.20 -9.60 -4.48
N LEU A 80 5.24 -9.48 -3.15
CA LEU A 80 4.58 -10.44 -2.27
C LEU A 80 3.05 -10.34 -2.38
N GLY A 81 2.50 -9.17 -2.68
CA GLY A 81 1.07 -8.96 -2.84
C GLY A 81 0.48 -9.44 -4.16
N GLU A 82 1.23 -9.37 -5.26
CA GLU A 82 0.72 -9.65 -6.62
C GLU A 82 1.32 -10.89 -7.26
N LEU A 83 2.63 -11.14 -7.07
CA LEU A 83 3.33 -12.25 -7.71
C LEU A 83 2.98 -13.60 -7.07
N ARG A 84 2.51 -13.61 -5.82
CA ARG A 84 1.84 -14.79 -5.24
C ARG A 84 0.38 -14.93 -5.70
N GLY A 85 -0.22 -13.87 -6.24
CA GLY A 85 -1.59 -13.87 -6.77
C GLY A 85 -1.67 -14.47 -8.18
N ASP A 86 -2.87 -14.45 -8.76
CA ASP A 86 -3.19 -14.97 -10.10
C ASP A 86 -2.92 -13.98 -11.24
N LEU A 87 -2.72 -12.68 -10.94
CA LEU A 87 -2.71 -11.64 -11.97
C LEU A 87 -1.33 -11.36 -12.56
N MET A 88 -0.27 -11.48 -11.76
CA MET A 88 1.11 -11.20 -12.14
C MET A 88 1.91 -12.50 -12.31
N ASP A 89 2.83 -12.53 -13.25
CA ASP A 89 3.66 -13.70 -13.54
C ASP A 89 5.10 -13.29 -13.92
N VAL A 90 5.95 -14.28 -14.14
CA VAL A 90 7.35 -14.12 -14.54
C VAL A 90 7.63 -14.69 -15.93
N ASP A 91 8.50 -14.03 -16.68
CA ASP A 91 9.04 -14.59 -17.95
C ASP A 91 10.21 -15.54 -17.65
N SER A 92 10.61 -16.32 -18.66
CA SER A 92 11.83 -17.13 -18.65
C SER A 92 13.09 -16.36 -18.21
N LYS A 93 13.14 -15.06 -18.52
CA LYS A 93 14.24 -14.13 -18.20
C LYS A 93 14.31 -13.72 -16.73
N ALA A 94 13.25 -13.93 -15.95
CA ALA A 94 13.21 -13.51 -14.57
C ALA A 94 14.31 -14.18 -13.74
N ASN A 95 14.86 -13.40 -12.81
CA ASN A 95 15.81 -13.91 -11.84
C ASN A 95 15.20 -15.01 -10.93
N LEU A 96 16.07 -15.72 -10.21
CA LEU A 96 15.69 -16.82 -9.33
C LEU A 96 14.68 -16.36 -8.26
N TYR A 97 14.93 -15.23 -7.60
CA TYR A 97 14.12 -14.75 -6.48
C TYR A 97 12.67 -14.44 -6.86
N LEU A 98 12.43 -13.91 -8.07
CA LEU A 98 11.07 -13.72 -8.58
C LEU A 98 10.37 -15.06 -8.85
N LYS A 99 11.10 -16.04 -9.41
CA LYS A 99 10.57 -17.39 -9.67
C LYS A 99 10.23 -18.12 -8.37
N GLU A 100 11.02 -17.95 -7.32
CA GLU A 100 10.75 -18.51 -5.99
C GLU A 100 9.45 -17.96 -5.39
N ILE A 101 9.24 -16.64 -5.45
CA ILE A 101 8.00 -16.00 -4.99
C ILE A 101 6.82 -16.52 -5.80
N ASN A 102 6.95 -16.59 -7.12
CA ASN A 102 5.90 -17.08 -8.02
C ASN A 102 5.50 -18.54 -7.72
N ASN A 103 6.46 -19.39 -7.34
CA ASN A 103 6.26 -20.83 -7.07
C ASN A 103 6.06 -21.18 -5.59
N PHE A 104 5.98 -20.20 -4.69
CA PHE A 104 5.88 -20.40 -3.24
C PHE A 104 7.07 -21.17 -2.65
N GLU A 105 8.26 -21.00 -3.21
CA GLU A 105 9.52 -21.66 -2.82
C GLU A 105 10.55 -20.62 -2.37
N VAL A 106 10.08 -19.60 -1.65
CA VAL A 106 10.88 -18.47 -1.18
C VAL A 106 12.02 -18.94 -0.29
N SER A 107 13.25 -18.67 -0.70
CA SER A 107 14.44 -18.97 0.09
C SER A 107 14.63 -17.95 1.24
N PRO A 108 15.36 -18.32 2.31
CA PRO A 108 15.66 -17.39 3.41
C PRO A 108 16.48 -16.17 3.02
N ASP A 109 17.24 -16.25 1.92
CA ASP A 109 18.08 -15.17 1.37
C ASP A 109 17.39 -14.35 0.28
N ASN A 110 16.13 -14.65 -0.05
CA ASN A 110 15.37 -13.90 -1.05
C ASN A 110 15.21 -12.43 -0.60
N PRO A 111 15.75 -11.44 -1.33
CA PRO A 111 15.86 -10.06 -0.86
C PRO A 111 14.51 -9.38 -0.63
N TYR A 112 13.45 -9.86 -1.29
CA TYR A 112 12.11 -9.29 -1.14
C TYR A 112 11.35 -9.88 0.07
N ALA A 113 11.86 -10.93 0.70
CA ALA A 113 11.27 -11.57 1.87
C ALA A 113 12.16 -11.48 3.13
N ALA A 114 13.49 -11.56 2.95
CA ALA A 114 14.48 -11.45 4.01
C ALA A 114 14.54 -10.04 4.64
N ASN A 115 13.93 -9.05 3.99
CA ASN A 115 13.86 -7.66 4.47
C ASN A 115 12.80 -7.42 5.56
N ILE A 116 12.35 -8.47 6.27
CA ILE A 116 11.42 -8.34 7.43
C ILE A 116 11.93 -7.34 8.48
N HIS A 117 13.25 -7.19 8.62
CA HIS A 117 13.88 -6.23 9.53
C HIS A 117 13.61 -4.76 9.15
N ASP A 118 13.39 -4.44 7.87
CA ASP A 118 12.99 -3.09 7.43
C ASP A 118 11.58 -2.75 7.93
N TYR A 119 10.67 -3.72 7.94
CA TYR A 119 9.33 -3.53 8.52
C TYR A 119 9.39 -3.21 10.02
N TYR A 120 10.22 -3.93 10.79
CA TYR A 120 10.40 -3.61 12.21
C TYR A 120 11.16 -2.30 12.45
N SER A 121 12.02 -1.88 11.52
CA SER A 121 12.68 -0.57 11.58
C SER A 121 11.66 0.57 11.45
N ILE A 122 10.66 0.42 10.58
CA ILE A 122 9.53 1.36 10.45
C ILE A 122 8.74 1.39 11.77
N VAL A 123 8.38 0.23 12.31
CA VAL A 123 7.67 0.11 13.59
C VAL A 123 8.43 0.84 14.71
N ASN A 124 9.74 0.59 14.83
CA ASN A 124 10.56 1.20 15.87
C ASN A 124 10.60 2.72 15.76
N ASN A 125 10.74 3.24 14.55
CA ASN A 125 10.75 4.69 14.32
C ASN A 125 9.38 5.33 14.57
N CYS A 126 8.28 4.64 14.24
CA CYS A 126 6.95 5.08 14.66
C CYS A 126 6.85 5.12 16.19
N ASN A 127 7.30 4.09 16.90
CA ASN A 127 7.28 4.05 18.37
C ASN A 127 8.10 5.20 18.98
N TYR A 128 9.26 5.51 18.39
CA TYR A 128 10.10 6.61 18.84
C TYR A 128 9.39 7.97 18.72
N ILE A 129 8.74 8.26 17.60
CA ILE A 129 7.97 9.51 17.45
C ILE A 129 6.78 9.55 18.41
N ILE A 130 6.08 8.42 18.57
CA ILE A 130 4.92 8.31 19.48
C ILE A 130 5.35 8.56 20.94
N SER A 131 6.51 8.05 21.38
CA SER A 131 6.96 8.23 22.75
C SER A 131 7.27 9.70 23.10
N LYS A 132 7.60 10.52 22.10
CA LYS A 132 7.85 11.96 22.28
C LYS A 132 6.58 12.81 22.41
N ASN A 133 5.39 12.22 22.27
CA ASN A 133 4.12 12.95 22.32
C ASN A 133 3.88 13.72 23.63
N ALA A 134 4.27 13.16 24.78
CA ALA A 134 4.10 13.83 26.08
C ALA A 134 5.13 14.95 26.33
N GLU A 135 6.28 14.90 25.66
CA GLU A 135 7.40 15.84 25.82
C GLU A 135 7.32 17.00 24.81
N SER A 136 6.63 16.78 23.68
CA SER A 136 6.55 17.75 22.60
C SER A 136 5.79 19.01 23.00
N LYS A 137 6.35 20.16 22.63
CA LYS A 137 5.72 21.49 22.79
C LYS A 137 5.03 21.96 21.51
N TYR A 138 5.06 21.16 20.45
CA TYR A 138 4.50 21.53 19.15
C TYR A 138 2.98 21.35 19.15
N GLU A 139 2.25 22.45 18.94
CA GLU A 139 0.81 22.43 18.73
C GLU A 139 0.49 21.72 17.41
N GLY A 140 -0.29 20.63 17.46
CA GLY A 140 -0.54 19.78 16.29
C GLY A 140 0.25 18.47 16.25
N PHE A 141 1.11 18.20 17.24
CA PHE A 141 1.90 16.96 17.30
C PHE A 141 1.02 15.70 17.37
N GLU A 142 -0.20 15.81 17.90
CA GLU A 142 -1.17 14.72 17.92
C GLU A 142 -1.49 14.17 16.53
N LYS A 143 -1.40 15.01 15.48
CA LYS A 143 -1.57 14.58 14.08
C LYS A 143 -0.43 13.66 13.63
N PHE A 144 0.80 13.99 14.04
CA PHE A 144 2.01 13.19 13.76
C PHE A 144 1.95 11.86 14.52
N THR A 145 1.53 11.89 15.78
CA THR A 145 1.27 10.68 16.58
C THR A 145 0.22 9.78 15.94
N ALA A 146 -0.91 10.34 15.49
CA ALA A 146 -1.97 9.58 14.82
C ALA A 146 -1.50 8.97 13.50
N ALA A 147 -0.75 9.74 12.70
CA ALA A 147 -0.13 9.24 11.47
C ALA A 147 0.85 8.09 11.73
N CYS A 148 1.72 8.20 12.74
CA CYS A 148 2.66 7.14 13.11
C CYS A 148 1.95 5.88 13.58
N LYS A 149 0.87 6.02 14.37
CA LYS A 149 0.05 4.87 14.78
C LYS A 149 -0.58 4.16 13.58
N ALA A 150 -1.08 4.91 12.60
CA ALA A 150 -1.64 4.34 11.37
C ALA A 150 -0.59 3.60 10.52
N ILE A 151 0.59 4.21 10.31
CA ILE A 151 1.72 3.59 9.59
C ILE A 151 2.19 2.32 10.30
N ARG A 152 2.35 2.38 11.64
CA ARG A 152 2.73 1.23 12.47
C ARG A 152 1.73 0.10 12.35
N ALA A 153 0.43 0.39 12.47
CA ALA A 153 -0.63 -0.60 12.35
C ALA A 153 -0.65 -1.24 10.96
N TRP A 154 -0.57 -0.45 9.88
CA TRP A 154 -0.47 -0.99 8.52
C TRP A 154 0.77 -1.88 8.34
N THR A 155 1.92 -1.45 8.86
CA THR A 155 3.18 -2.20 8.77
C THR A 155 3.06 -3.54 9.49
N TYR A 156 2.49 -3.57 10.70
CA TYR A 156 2.20 -4.80 11.44
C TYR A 156 1.25 -5.73 10.69
N MET A 157 0.21 -5.18 10.03
CA MET A 157 -0.66 -5.97 9.17
C MET A 157 0.13 -6.60 8.02
N GLN A 158 1.02 -5.87 7.35
CA GLN A 158 1.85 -6.44 6.28
C GLN A 158 2.75 -7.56 6.78
N ILE A 159 3.34 -7.43 7.98
CA ILE A 159 4.12 -8.51 8.59
C ILE A 159 3.25 -9.75 8.82
N ALA A 160 2.10 -9.59 9.48
CA ALA A 160 1.23 -10.73 9.80
C ALA A 160 0.62 -11.39 8.56
N LEU A 161 0.24 -10.61 7.54
CA LEU A 161 -0.35 -11.13 6.31
C LEU A 161 0.67 -11.83 5.41
N ASN A 162 1.94 -11.42 5.44
CA ASN A 162 2.98 -12.04 4.63
C ASN A 162 3.68 -13.21 5.33
N PHE A 163 3.92 -13.11 6.64
CA PHE A 163 4.74 -14.04 7.43
C PHE A 163 3.95 -14.81 8.50
N GLY A 164 2.63 -14.63 8.58
CA GLY A 164 1.71 -15.37 9.45
C GLY A 164 1.63 -14.88 10.90
N SER A 165 2.68 -14.24 11.41
CA SER A 165 2.72 -13.70 12.78
C SER A 165 3.68 -12.52 12.90
N ALA A 166 3.50 -11.69 13.93
CA ALA A 166 4.39 -10.57 14.24
C ALA A 166 4.79 -10.58 15.72
N VAL A 167 6.01 -10.13 16.03
CA VAL A 167 6.44 -9.86 17.40
C VAL A 167 5.99 -8.43 17.74
N TYR A 168 4.95 -8.31 18.55
CA TYR A 168 4.34 -7.02 18.86
C TYR A 168 5.05 -6.28 20.00
N TYR A 169 5.30 -4.99 19.79
CA TYR A 169 5.82 -4.05 20.78
C TYR A 169 5.42 -2.61 20.41
N ASP A 170 5.10 -1.82 21.42
CA ASP A 170 4.56 -0.46 21.30
C ASP A 170 5.51 0.63 21.81
N GLU A 171 6.60 0.22 22.48
CA GLU A 171 7.67 1.09 22.97
C GLU A 171 8.90 1.10 22.03
N PRO A 172 9.67 2.20 21.95
CA PRO A 172 10.87 2.25 21.13
C PRO A 172 12.00 1.39 21.73
N ILE A 173 12.74 0.74 20.84
CA ILE A 173 13.96 0.00 21.13
C ILE A 173 15.14 0.97 21.01
N LEU A 174 15.78 1.25 22.14
CA LEU A 174 16.91 2.19 22.24
C LEU A 174 18.21 1.52 22.71
N SER A 175 18.17 0.24 23.08
CA SER A 175 19.33 -0.52 23.54
C SER A 175 19.29 -1.98 23.11
N VAL A 176 20.46 -2.63 23.11
CA VAL A 176 20.62 -4.05 22.76
C VAL A 176 19.83 -4.96 23.70
N SER A 177 19.80 -4.65 25.01
CA SER A 177 19.06 -5.47 25.99
C SER A 177 17.54 -5.41 25.77
N GLN A 178 17.00 -4.25 25.34
CA GLN A 178 15.59 -4.14 24.94
C GLN A 178 15.31 -4.95 23.67
N ALA A 179 16.23 -4.92 22.70
CA ALA A 179 16.11 -5.71 21.47
C ALA A 179 16.06 -7.21 21.79
N GLU A 180 16.97 -7.70 22.64
CA GLU A 180 17.00 -9.11 23.09
C GLU A 180 15.71 -9.49 23.83
N ALA A 181 15.21 -8.63 24.72
CA ALA A 181 13.97 -8.88 25.45
C ALA A 181 12.76 -8.99 24.50
N ILE A 182 12.69 -8.16 23.47
CA ILE A 182 11.62 -8.19 22.47
C ILE A 182 11.75 -9.41 21.55
N GLN A 183 12.98 -9.75 21.13
CA GLN A 183 13.24 -10.92 20.29
C GLN A 183 12.77 -12.23 20.95
N ASN A 184 12.80 -12.30 22.28
CA ASN A 184 12.34 -13.46 23.05
C ASN A 184 10.81 -13.51 23.26
N ARG A 185 10.06 -12.48 22.86
CA ARG A 185 8.59 -12.50 22.94
C ARG A 185 8.00 -13.48 21.94
N GLN A 186 6.88 -14.10 22.31
CA GLN A 186 6.16 -14.99 21.41
C GLN A 186 5.51 -14.17 20.28
N PRO A 187 5.71 -14.54 19.00
CA PRO A 187 4.99 -13.93 17.89
C PRO A 187 3.49 -14.22 18.01
N ILE A 188 2.67 -13.21 17.74
CA ILE A 188 1.21 -13.31 17.75
C ILE A 188 0.67 -13.35 16.31
N GLY A 189 -0.40 -14.12 16.10
CA GLY A 189 -1.11 -14.20 14.81
C GLY A 189 -1.99 -12.99 14.57
N PHE A 190 -2.56 -12.90 13.36
CA PHE A 190 -3.42 -11.77 12.98
C PHE A 190 -4.66 -11.62 13.87
N ASP A 191 -5.27 -12.73 14.30
CA ASP A 191 -6.48 -12.73 15.13
C ASP A 191 -6.26 -12.08 16.52
N GLU A 192 -5.05 -12.20 17.07
CA GLU A 192 -4.66 -11.57 18.34
C GLU A 192 -4.14 -10.14 18.12
N LEU A 193 -3.42 -9.90 17.03
CA LEU A 193 -2.85 -8.61 16.68
C LEU A 193 -3.93 -7.57 16.33
N ALA A 194 -4.95 -7.94 15.55
CA ALA A 194 -5.92 -7.00 15.03
C ALA A 194 -6.74 -6.29 16.13
N PRO A 195 -7.25 -6.97 17.18
CA PRO A 195 -7.92 -6.30 18.29
C PRO A 195 -7.05 -5.26 19.01
N ILE A 196 -5.74 -5.54 19.17
CA ILE A 196 -4.79 -4.61 19.77
C ILE A 196 -4.73 -3.33 18.93
N LEU A 197 -4.47 -3.47 17.62
CA LEU A 197 -4.37 -2.34 16.71
C LEU A 197 -5.68 -1.54 16.60
N ILE A 198 -6.83 -2.22 16.60
CA ILE A 198 -8.15 -1.58 16.60
C ILE A 198 -8.34 -0.69 17.82
N ASN A 199 -7.99 -1.20 19.01
CA ASN A 199 -8.12 -0.45 20.26
C ASN A 199 -7.21 0.79 20.28
N GLU A 200 -6.02 0.71 19.66
CA GLU A 200 -5.10 1.84 19.56
C GLU A 200 -5.57 2.93 18.57
N LEU A 201 -6.16 2.52 17.45
CA LEU A 201 -6.55 3.44 16.37
C LEU A 201 -7.94 4.06 16.57
N THR A 202 -8.87 3.36 17.22
CA THR A 202 -10.26 3.84 17.39
C THR A 202 -10.35 5.23 18.03
N PRO A 203 -9.61 5.55 19.11
CA PRO A 203 -9.68 6.87 19.76
C PRO A 203 -9.15 8.03 18.90
N ILE A 204 -8.34 7.73 17.89
CA ILE A 204 -7.66 8.74 17.06
C ILE A 204 -8.21 8.81 15.62
N LYS A 205 -9.30 8.10 15.33
CA LYS A 205 -9.83 7.94 13.96
C LYS A 205 -10.27 9.24 13.28
N ASP A 206 -10.58 10.27 14.07
CA ASP A 206 -11.05 11.56 13.57
C ASP A 206 -9.96 12.64 13.62
N VAL A 207 -8.77 12.32 14.12
CA VAL A 207 -7.60 13.22 14.08
C VAL A 207 -7.26 13.56 12.63
N LEU A 208 -6.98 14.83 12.36
CA LEU A 208 -6.61 15.29 11.02
C LEU A 208 -5.21 14.80 10.65
N THR A 209 -5.01 14.47 9.38
CA THR A 209 -3.68 14.16 8.87
C THR A 209 -2.79 15.41 8.94
N PRO A 210 -1.48 15.26 9.17
CA PRO A 210 -0.55 16.36 9.01
C PRO A 210 -0.64 16.94 7.59
N ASP A 211 -0.44 18.25 7.49
CA ASP A 211 -0.42 18.98 6.22
C ASP A 211 0.95 19.65 6.07
N PHE A 212 1.62 19.32 4.97
CA PHE A 212 2.90 19.86 4.58
C PHE A 212 2.71 20.92 3.49
N ASP A 213 3.01 22.17 3.84
CA ASP A 213 3.00 23.30 2.90
C ASP A 213 4.33 23.42 2.11
N PHE A 214 4.99 22.28 1.85
CA PHE A 214 6.23 22.23 1.08
C PHE A 214 6.22 21.07 0.10
N VAL A 215 7.02 21.23 -0.95
CA VAL A 215 7.21 20.23 -2.01
C VAL A 215 8.69 19.87 -2.04
N ILE A 216 9.00 18.58 -2.02
CA ILE A 216 10.36 18.07 -2.21
C ILE A 216 10.41 17.42 -3.59
N ASN A 217 11.27 17.92 -4.48
CA ASN A 217 11.51 17.34 -5.81
C ASN A 217 10.21 17.04 -6.58
N SER A 218 9.35 18.06 -6.65
CA SER A 218 8.04 18.03 -7.33
C SER A 218 7.03 17.03 -6.74
N HIS A 219 7.22 16.57 -5.50
CA HIS A 219 6.28 15.72 -4.77
C HIS A 219 5.85 16.32 -3.43
N THR A 220 4.57 16.15 -3.14
CA THR A 220 3.96 16.47 -1.84
C THR A 220 3.68 15.19 -1.07
N PHE A 221 4.20 15.12 0.15
CA PHE A 221 4.03 13.97 1.04
C PHE A 221 2.67 13.96 1.77
N ASN A 222 1.77 14.91 1.49
CA ASN A 222 0.42 14.92 2.04
C ASN A 222 -0.37 13.66 1.69
N THR A 223 -0.02 13.03 0.56
CA THR A 223 -0.61 11.78 0.10
C THR A 223 0.22 10.54 0.49
N SER A 224 1.19 10.68 1.39
CA SER A 224 1.99 9.56 1.93
C SER A 224 1.52 9.07 3.29
N PHE A 225 0.55 9.76 3.89
CA PHE A 225 -0.10 9.33 5.12
C PHE A 225 -1.14 8.24 4.85
N PHE A 226 -1.31 7.36 5.83
CA PHE A 226 -2.30 6.30 5.84
C PHE A 226 -3.52 6.79 6.64
N PRO A 227 -4.69 7.03 6.03
CA PRO A 227 -5.86 7.46 6.79
C PRO A 227 -6.24 6.43 7.83
N VAL A 228 -6.36 6.87 9.09
CA VAL A 228 -6.69 5.98 10.23
C VAL A 228 -7.97 5.19 9.95
N LYS A 229 -9.00 5.83 9.39
CA LYS A 229 -10.26 5.19 9.02
C LYS A 229 -10.11 4.08 7.98
N PHE A 230 -9.18 4.21 7.03
CA PHE A 230 -8.94 3.16 6.04
C PHE A 230 -8.33 1.93 6.73
N VAL A 231 -7.27 2.13 7.53
CA VAL A 231 -6.59 1.05 8.25
C VAL A 231 -7.54 0.36 9.24
N LEU A 232 -8.36 1.13 9.96
CA LEU A 232 -9.43 0.59 10.81
C LEU A 232 -10.45 -0.22 10.02
N GLY A 233 -10.89 0.30 8.87
CA GLY A 233 -11.79 -0.41 7.96
C GLY A 233 -11.23 -1.77 7.56
N ASP A 234 -9.94 -1.83 7.18
CA ASP A 234 -9.27 -3.08 6.82
C ASP A 234 -9.18 -4.04 8.01
N LEU A 235 -8.78 -3.56 9.19
CA LEU A 235 -8.75 -4.38 10.41
C LEU A 235 -10.15 -4.96 10.75
N TYR A 236 -11.20 -4.16 10.65
CA TYR A 236 -12.58 -4.60 10.85
C TYR A 236 -13.04 -5.58 9.77
N LEU A 237 -12.65 -5.37 8.51
CA LEU A 237 -13.00 -6.23 7.39
C LEU A 237 -12.35 -7.62 7.51
N TRP A 238 -11.09 -7.67 7.95
CA TRP A 238 -10.37 -8.92 8.21
C TRP A 238 -10.91 -9.68 9.43
N THR A 239 -11.34 -8.97 10.48
CA THR A 239 -11.91 -9.58 11.70
C THR A 239 -13.41 -9.88 11.61
N GLY A 240 -14.05 -9.68 10.45
CA GLY A 240 -15.47 -9.98 10.24
C GLY A 240 -16.45 -8.97 10.84
N GLN A 241 -15.97 -7.81 11.30
CA GLN A 241 -16.78 -6.73 11.85
C GLN A 241 -17.32 -5.82 10.73
N TYR A 242 -18.10 -6.39 9.81
CA TYR A 242 -18.44 -5.77 8.52
C TYR A 242 -19.17 -4.42 8.60
N GLN A 243 -20.10 -4.25 9.54
CA GLN A 243 -20.81 -2.96 9.69
C GLN A 243 -19.85 -1.85 10.16
N LYS A 244 -18.92 -2.16 11.07
CA LYS A 244 -17.91 -1.20 11.52
C LYS A 244 -16.94 -0.87 10.39
N ALA A 245 -16.52 -1.86 9.61
CA ALA A 245 -15.70 -1.64 8.42
C ALA A 245 -16.39 -0.69 7.43
N ALA A 246 -17.66 -0.98 7.10
CA ALA A 246 -18.46 -0.16 6.20
C ALA A 246 -18.61 1.28 6.71
N GLN A 247 -18.81 1.48 8.03
CA GLN A 247 -18.87 2.81 8.63
C GLN A 247 -17.57 3.58 8.45
N GLU A 248 -16.41 3.00 8.79
CA GLU A 248 -15.13 3.70 8.69
C GLU A 248 -14.78 4.04 7.22
N TYR A 249 -15.05 3.12 6.28
CA TYR A 249 -14.89 3.41 4.86
C TYR A 249 -15.84 4.51 4.38
N LYS A 250 -17.12 4.47 4.74
CA LYS A 250 -18.11 5.48 4.37
C LYS A 250 -17.76 6.85 4.94
N ASP A 251 -17.34 6.91 6.20
CA ASP A 251 -16.90 8.15 6.84
C ASP A 251 -15.73 8.76 6.09
N LEU A 252 -14.76 7.95 5.66
CA LEU A 252 -13.61 8.42 4.88
C LEU A 252 -14.03 8.93 3.50
N ILE A 253 -14.93 8.20 2.81
CA ILE A 253 -15.53 8.61 1.54
C ILE A 253 -16.23 9.96 1.69
N TYR A 254 -17.05 10.11 2.73
CA TYR A 254 -17.82 11.32 2.99
C TYR A 254 -16.89 12.49 3.33
N LYS A 255 -15.98 12.32 4.29
CA LYS A 255 -15.06 13.38 4.78
C LYS A 255 -14.29 14.04 3.64
N ASN A 256 -13.81 13.25 2.68
CA ASN A 256 -13.00 13.75 1.56
C ASN A 256 -13.79 13.95 0.26
N SER A 257 -15.11 13.74 0.28
CA SER A 257 -15.98 13.80 -0.90
C SER A 257 -15.47 12.95 -2.08
N TYR A 258 -15.02 11.73 -1.78
CA TYR A 258 -14.50 10.82 -2.81
C TYR A 258 -15.63 10.27 -3.68
N THR A 259 -15.48 10.37 -4.99
CA THR A 259 -16.45 9.89 -5.99
C THR A 259 -15.74 9.29 -7.19
N ILE A 260 -16.35 8.27 -7.78
CA ILE A 260 -15.98 7.76 -9.11
C ILE A 260 -16.73 8.62 -10.13
N LEU A 261 -16.02 9.36 -10.99
CA LEU A 261 -16.62 10.29 -11.96
C LEU A 261 -16.54 9.75 -13.40
N ASN A 262 -17.57 9.98 -14.20
CA ASN A 262 -17.63 9.59 -15.63
C ASN A 262 -16.79 10.47 -16.58
N ASN A 263 -16.27 11.60 -16.11
CA ASN A 263 -15.43 12.49 -16.92
C ASN A 263 -13.94 12.32 -16.62
N ARG A 264 -13.56 11.33 -15.80
CA ARG A 264 -12.18 11.07 -15.40
C ARG A 264 -11.84 9.59 -15.54
N TYR A 265 -10.75 9.30 -16.24
CA TYR A 265 -10.13 7.99 -16.36
C TYR A 265 -11.01 6.92 -17.05
N GLU A 266 -12.06 7.33 -17.75
CA GLU A 266 -12.95 6.45 -18.51
C GLU A 266 -12.41 6.26 -19.93
N THR A 267 -12.54 5.04 -20.43
CA THR A 267 -12.18 4.68 -21.81
C THR A 267 -13.39 4.03 -22.47
N ASN A 268 -13.86 4.60 -23.57
CA ASN A 268 -15.09 4.21 -24.26
C ASN A 268 -14.86 3.84 -25.71
N ARG A 269 -15.75 3.01 -26.26
CA ARG A 269 -15.81 2.75 -27.70
C ARG A 269 -16.53 3.89 -28.40
N THR A 270 -15.99 4.32 -29.54
CA THR A 270 -16.68 5.27 -30.41
C THR A 270 -17.80 4.59 -31.18
N VAL A 271 -18.97 5.22 -31.19
CA VAL A 271 -20.19 4.72 -31.82
C VAL A 271 -20.60 5.68 -32.93
N THR A 272 -20.95 5.15 -34.09
CA THR A 272 -21.47 5.91 -35.24
C THR A 272 -22.59 5.12 -35.88
N ASN A 273 -23.75 5.74 -36.11
CA ASN A 273 -24.94 5.09 -36.68
C ASN A 273 -25.30 3.77 -35.97
N ASN A 274 -25.25 3.75 -34.63
CA ASN A 274 -25.52 2.57 -33.79
C ASN A 274 -24.62 1.36 -34.07
N ALA A 275 -23.39 1.59 -34.53
CA ALA A 275 -22.36 0.57 -34.67
C ALA A 275 -21.03 1.06 -34.09
N PHE A 276 -20.21 0.14 -33.58
CA PHE A 276 -18.85 0.47 -33.16
C PHE A 276 -18.01 0.82 -34.39
N SER A 277 -17.44 2.03 -34.41
CA SER A 277 -16.62 2.50 -35.54
C SER A 277 -15.17 2.04 -35.47
N GLY A 278 -14.80 1.27 -34.44
CA GLY A 278 -13.43 0.87 -34.12
C GLY A 278 -12.60 1.95 -33.43
N GLY A 279 -13.16 3.16 -33.25
CA GLY A 279 -12.53 4.23 -32.47
C GLY A 279 -12.63 4.01 -30.96
N ILE A 280 -11.73 4.66 -30.22
CA ILE A 280 -11.73 4.72 -28.75
C ILE A 280 -11.71 6.18 -28.33
N THR A 281 -12.50 6.53 -27.32
CA THR A 281 -12.57 7.86 -26.71
C THR A 281 -12.08 7.75 -25.26
N MET A 282 -11.14 8.62 -24.88
CA MET A 282 -10.52 8.63 -23.55
C MET A 282 -10.89 9.91 -22.80
N TYR A 283 -11.65 9.81 -21.72
CA TYR A 283 -12.02 10.94 -20.87
C TYR A 283 -10.98 11.16 -19.77
N GLY A 284 -10.54 12.41 -19.58
CA GLY A 284 -9.50 12.73 -18.59
C GLY A 284 -8.15 12.04 -18.85
N GLY A 285 -7.83 11.71 -20.11
CA GLY A 285 -6.64 10.95 -20.49
C GLY A 285 -6.80 9.42 -20.37
N GLY A 286 -8.00 8.95 -20.03
CA GLY A 286 -8.35 7.54 -19.93
C GLY A 286 -7.68 6.81 -18.77
N TRP A 287 -7.82 5.49 -18.75
CA TRP A 287 -7.46 4.64 -17.60
C TRP A 287 -6.02 4.84 -17.12
N LEU A 288 -5.06 4.89 -18.06
CA LEU A 288 -3.64 5.05 -17.74
C LEU A 288 -3.35 6.33 -16.94
N ASN A 289 -4.07 7.43 -17.21
CA ASN A 289 -3.81 8.72 -16.55
C ASN A 289 -4.16 8.69 -15.05
N LEU A 290 -4.94 7.71 -14.60
CA LEU A 290 -5.21 7.48 -13.17
C LEU A 290 -3.91 7.29 -12.37
N PHE A 291 -2.90 6.71 -13.02
CA PHE A 291 -1.62 6.34 -12.41
C PHE A 291 -0.54 7.42 -12.57
N SER A 292 -0.91 8.61 -13.05
CA SER A 292 -0.01 9.77 -13.13
C SER A 292 0.18 10.43 -11.76
N THR A 293 1.34 11.01 -11.51
CA THR A 293 1.59 11.79 -10.29
C THR A 293 0.55 12.92 -10.15
N GLY A 294 -0.06 13.06 -8.97
CA GLY A 294 -1.08 14.09 -8.71
C GLY A 294 -2.51 13.72 -9.11
N SER A 295 -2.77 12.44 -9.42
CA SER A 295 -4.11 11.93 -9.68
C SER A 295 -5.06 12.16 -8.50
N ALA A 296 -6.32 12.51 -8.81
CA ALA A 296 -7.37 12.69 -7.81
C ALA A 296 -7.85 11.38 -7.18
N GLU A 297 -7.40 10.24 -7.70
CA GLU A 297 -7.70 8.92 -7.13
C GLU A 297 -6.80 8.56 -5.95
N TYR A 298 -5.73 9.32 -5.71
CA TYR A 298 -4.73 8.99 -4.69
C TYR A 298 -5.24 9.28 -3.29
N ILE A 299 -5.15 8.26 -2.43
CA ILE A 299 -5.37 8.40 -0.98
C ILE A 299 -4.02 8.26 -0.26
N THR A 300 -3.29 7.18 -0.55
CA THR A 300 -1.97 6.92 0.05
C THR A 300 -1.01 6.37 -1.00
N ASN A 301 0.19 6.92 -1.09
CA ASN A 301 1.30 6.42 -1.90
C ASN A 301 2.62 6.45 -1.14
N ILE A 302 3.52 5.54 -1.52
CA ILE A 302 4.92 5.59 -1.10
C ILE A 302 5.70 6.15 -2.28
N ALA A 303 6.41 7.25 -2.05
CA ALA A 303 7.18 7.95 -3.07
C ALA A 303 8.67 7.96 -2.75
N THR A 304 9.48 7.94 -3.81
CA THR A 304 10.92 8.22 -3.77
C THR A 304 11.28 9.19 -4.88
N THR A 305 12.41 9.88 -4.74
CA THR A 305 12.94 10.75 -5.79
C THR A 305 14.00 9.99 -6.59
N ASN A 306 14.17 10.33 -7.86
CA ASN A 306 15.26 9.79 -8.70
C ASN A 306 16.57 10.59 -8.59
N GLU A 307 16.69 11.48 -7.61
CA GLU A 307 17.86 12.32 -7.39
C GLU A 307 19.04 11.52 -6.78
N TYR A 308 18.72 10.48 -6.01
CA TYR A 308 19.68 9.60 -5.35
C TYR A 308 19.54 8.15 -5.85
N ASP A 309 20.52 7.31 -5.50
CA ASP A 309 20.65 5.95 -6.02
C ASP A 309 19.34 5.15 -5.90
N TYR A 310 18.97 4.49 -6.99
CA TYR A 310 17.63 3.99 -7.30
C TYR A 310 17.06 3.03 -6.23
N LYS A 311 15.88 3.33 -5.66
CA LYS A 311 15.21 2.45 -4.67
C LYS A 311 14.11 1.53 -5.22
N PHE A 312 13.31 1.95 -6.21
CA PHE A 312 12.21 1.12 -6.74
C PHE A 312 12.67 0.37 -7.99
N GLN A 313 12.45 -0.95 -8.01
CA GLN A 313 12.88 -1.84 -9.09
C GLN A 313 11.74 -2.28 -10.02
N LEU A 314 10.47 -2.13 -9.63
CA LEU A 314 9.31 -2.66 -10.38
C LEU A 314 9.27 -2.22 -11.86
N ASP A 315 9.62 -0.97 -12.14
CA ASP A 315 9.70 -0.45 -13.51
C ASP A 315 10.81 -1.12 -14.30
N SER A 316 11.98 -1.32 -13.69
CA SER A 316 13.13 -1.98 -14.30
C SER A 316 12.86 -3.46 -14.56
N LEU A 317 12.27 -4.17 -13.59
CA LEU A 317 11.85 -5.57 -13.72
C LEU A 317 10.84 -5.73 -14.88
N MET A 318 9.89 -4.82 -14.99
CA MET A 318 8.92 -4.81 -16.10
C MET A 318 9.60 -4.49 -17.45
N LEU A 319 10.47 -3.47 -17.51
CA LEU A 319 11.18 -3.08 -18.74
C LEU A 319 12.12 -4.19 -19.25
N ASN A 320 12.66 -5.01 -18.36
CA ASN A 320 13.47 -6.18 -18.69
C ASN A 320 12.63 -7.42 -19.04
N ALA A 321 11.30 -7.30 -18.96
CA ALA A 321 10.35 -8.40 -19.10
C ALA A 321 10.63 -9.54 -18.11
N GLU A 322 11.11 -9.24 -16.90
CA GLU A 322 11.19 -10.21 -15.82
C GLU A 322 9.85 -10.34 -15.10
N LEU A 323 9.15 -9.21 -14.94
CA LEU A 323 7.83 -9.11 -14.34
C LEU A 323 6.78 -8.80 -15.43
N VAL A 324 5.80 -9.69 -15.60
CA VAL A 324 4.81 -9.61 -16.67
C VAL A 324 3.39 -9.83 -16.15
N SER A 325 2.39 -9.46 -16.97
CA SER A 325 1.01 -9.86 -16.71
C SER A 325 0.82 -11.35 -17.00
N SER A 326 0.04 -12.03 -16.16
CA SER A 326 -0.42 -13.38 -16.46
C SER A 326 -1.45 -13.38 -17.59
N GLU A 327 -1.65 -14.53 -18.23
CA GLU A 327 -2.75 -14.72 -19.18
C GLU A 327 -4.12 -14.60 -18.47
N VAL A 328 -4.22 -15.02 -17.21
CA VAL A 328 -5.43 -14.89 -16.38
C VAL A 328 -5.85 -13.44 -16.25
N ALA A 329 -4.92 -12.53 -15.94
CA ALA A 329 -5.23 -11.10 -15.88
C ALA A 329 -5.72 -10.55 -17.22
N GLN A 330 -5.05 -10.89 -18.33
CA GLN A 330 -5.45 -10.45 -19.66
C GLN A 330 -6.86 -10.95 -20.02
N ASN A 331 -7.15 -12.23 -19.73
CA ASN A 331 -8.44 -12.84 -19.99
C ASN A 331 -9.55 -12.27 -19.08
N ASN A 332 -9.22 -11.84 -17.86
CA ASN A 332 -10.18 -11.15 -17.00
C ASN A 332 -10.74 -9.92 -17.72
N TRP A 333 -9.92 -9.08 -18.36
CA TRP A 333 -10.46 -7.94 -19.13
C TRP A 333 -11.11 -8.36 -20.45
N ARG A 334 -10.51 -9.27 -21.22
CA ARG A 334 -11.04 -9.70 -22.54
C ARG A 334 -12.45 -10.31 -22.45
N ASN A 335 -12.74 -11.01 -21.37
CA ASN A 335 -13.99 -11.75 -21.20
C ASN A 335 -15.11 -10.94 -20.55
N GLN A 336 -14.92 -9.64 -20.32
CA GLN A 336 -16.01 -8.77 -19.86
C GLN A 336 -16.95 -8.39 -20.99
N MET A 337 -18.22 -8.13 -20.66
CA MET A 337 -19.18 -7.54 -21.59
C MET A 337 -19.09 -6.01 -21.52
N TYR A 338 -18.74 -5.38 -22.64
CA TYR A 338 -18.91 -3.95 -22.86
C TYR A 338 -20.33 -3.69 -23.37
N TYR A 339 -21.08 -2.89 -22.63
CA TYR A 339 -22.47 -2.58 -22.96
C TYR A 339 -22.61 -1.12 -23.40
N GLN A 340 -23.05 -0.89 -24.63
CA GLN A 340 -23.40 0.46 -25.10
C GLN A 340 -24.92 0.70 -25.01
N SER A 341 -25.71 -0.25 -25.52
CA SER A 341 -27.17 -0.22 -25.54
C SER A 341 -27.73 -1.64 -25.68
N ALA A 342 -29.06 -1.78 -25.58
CA ALA A 342 -29.72 -3.08 -25.69
C ALA A 342 -29.53 -3.78 -27.05
N THR A 343 -29.06 -3.07 -28.08
CA THR A 343 -28.80 -3.63 -29.41
C THR A 343 -27.32 -3.54 -29.80
N LEU A 344 -26.46 -3.05 -28.91
CA LEU A 344 -25.05 -2.82 -29.21
C LEU A 344 -24.19 -3.14 -27.98
N ASP A 345 -23.56 -4.29 -28.02
CA ASP A 345 -22.62 -4.78 -27.02
C ASP A 345 -21.45 -5.51 -27.71
N THR A 346 -20.37 -5.71 -26.98
CA THR A 346 -19.21 -6.47 -27.45
C THR A 346 -18.38 -6.97 -26.27
N LEU A 347 -17.41 -7.83 -26.54
CA LEU A 347 -16.48 -8.29 -25.52
C LEU A 347 -15.34 -7.28 -25.29
N GLY A 348 -14.84 -7.29 -24.06
CA GLY A 348 -13.64 -6.58 -23.63
C GLY A 348 -13.92 -5.40 -22.71
N ASP A 349 -13.18 -5.36 -21.60
CA ASP A 349 -13.04 -4.21 -20.72
C ASP A 349 -11.90 -3.30 -21.21
N LEU A 350 -12.22 -2.04 -21.48
CA LEU A 350 -11.27 -1.08 -22.02
C LEU A 350 -10.21 -0.62 -21.01
N ARG A 351 -10.30 -0.96 -19.72
CA ARG A 351 -9.20 -0.78 -18.76
C ARG A 351 -7.97 -1.62 -19.10
N ILE A 352 -8.10 -2.64 -19.96
CA ILE A 352 -6.93 -3.34 -20.52
C ILE A 352 -5.99 -2.36 -21.22
N ILE A 353 -6.56 -1.34 -21.87
CA ILE A 353 -5.84 -0.23 -22.50
C ILE A 353 -5.28 0.64 -21.37
N GLY A 354 -3.96 0.57 -21.19
CA GLY A 354 -3.27 1.27 -20.11
C GLY A 354 -3.04 0.44 -18.86
N SER A 355 -3.47 -0.82 -18.82
CA SER A 355 -3.03 -1.80 -17.80
C SER A 355 -1.88 -2.67 -18.30
N VAL A 356 -1.96 -3.12 -19.56
CA VAL A 356 -0.97 -4.01 -20.17
C VAL A 356 -0.65 -3.60 -21.61
N SER A 357 0.50 -4.01 -22.11
CA SER A 357 0.99 -3.71 -23.46
C SER A 357 1.74 -4.89 -24.08
N LYS A 358 1.60 -5.07 -25.39
CA LYS A 358 2.39 -6.01 -26.20
C LYS A 358 3.82 -5.52 -26.41
N GLN A 359 3.96 -4.21 -26.60
CA GLN A 359 5.24 -3.56 -26.79
C GLN A 359 5.80 -3.11 -25.46
N LYS A 360 7.13 -3.18 -25.34
CA LYS A 360 7.85 -2.57 -24.23
C LYS A 360 7.44 -1.09 -24.18
N PRO A 361 6.97 -0.58 -23.02
CA PRO A 361 6.65 0.84 -22.90
C PRO A 361 7.90 1.68 -23.16
N GLU A 362 7.90 2.44 -24.25
CA GLU A 362 8.95 3.40 -24.62
C GLU A 362 8.33 4.81 -24.63
N ARG A 363 9.11 5.81 -24.21
CA ARG A 363 8.65 7.21 -24.19
C ARG A 363 9.64 8.09 -24.94
N THR A 364 9.15 8.81 -25.96
CA THR A 364 9.94 9.76 -26.74
C THR A 364 9.92 11.17 -26.09
N THR A 365 10.99 11.94 -26.31
CA THR A 365 11.30 13.22 -25.65
C THR A 365 10.57 14.45 -26.20
N SER A 366 9.69 14.31 -27.19
CA SER A 366 9.08 15.46 -27.87
C SER A 366 7.80 15.94 -27.18
N GLY A 367 7.94 17.02 -26.40
CA GLY A 367 6.94 18.09 -26.21
C GLY A 367 5.55 17.71 -25.68
N SER A 368 5.28 18.10 -24.42
CA SER A 368 3.94 18.30 -23.83
C SER A 368 2.88 17.22 -24.13
N GLY A 369 2.92 16.14 -23.36
CA GLY A 369 1.83 15.15 -23.29
C GLY A 369 2.35 13.72 -23.42
N THR A 370 2.30 12.97 -22.32
CA THR A 370 2.60 11.53 -22.30
C THR A 370 1.72 10.79 -23.31
N VAL A 371 2.29 10.25 -24.38
CA VAL A 371 1.59 9.25 -25.21
C VAL A 371 2.45 7.99 -25.25
N LEU A 372 2.11 7.03 -24.38
CA LEU A 372 2.43 5.63 -24.64
C LEU A 372 1.60 5.26 -25.86
N TYR A 373 2.21 5.22 -27.06
CA TYR A 373 1.51 4.82 -28.27
C TYR A 373 1.20 3.33 -28.19
N HIS A 374 -0.04 3.01 -27.83
CA HIS A 374 -0.57 1.66 -27.95
C HIS A 374 -1.07 1.46 -29.37
N ASN A 375 -0.63 0.41 -30.06
CA ASN A 375 -1.37 -0.07 -31.22
C ASN A 375 -2.66 -0.71 -30.71
N LEU A 376 -3.74 0.07 -30.68
CA LEU A 376 -5.05 -0.25 -30.10
C LEU A 376 -5.85 -1.32 -30.89
N LYS A 377 -5.23 -1.98 -31.87
CA LYS A 377 -5.90 -2.94 -32.77
C LYS A 377 -5.60 -4.41 -32.51
N ASP A 378 -4.57 -4.73 -31.71
CA ASP A 378 -4.16 -6.12 -31.44
C ASP A 378 -4.03 -6.36 -29.94
N PHE A 379 -4.95 -7.15 -29.37
CA PHE A 379 -4.97 -7.50 -27.95
C PHE A 379 -4.16 -8.77 -27.62
N SER A 380 -3.53 -9.44 -28.60
CA SER A 380 -2.73 -10.66 -28.36
C SER A 380 -1.35 -10.37 -27.76
N ASP A 381 -0.86 -11.25 -26.90
CA ASP A 381 0.51 -11.22 -26.33
C ASP A 381 0.88 -9.98 -25.48
N MET A 382 -0.10 -9.39 -24.78
CA MET A 382 0.12 -8.18 -23.96
C MET A 382 0.78 -8.48 -22.61
N LYS A 383 2.10 -8.64 -22.59
CA LYS A 383 2.84 -9.04 -21.38
C LYS A 383 3.36 -7.92 -20.48
N TYR A 384 3.59 -6.71 -21.00
CA TYR A 384 4.20 -5.63 -20.22
C TYR A 384 3.16 -4.90 -19.35
N ILE A 385 3.42 -4.74 -18.05
CA ILE A 385 2.56 -4.01 -17.12
C ILE A 385 2.83 -2.50 -17.25
N THR A 386 1.87 -1.73 -17.75
CA THR A 386 2.09 -0.30 -18.06
C THR A 386 1.97 0.60 -16.84
N LYS A 387 1.31 0.16 -15.76
CA LYS A 387 1.12 0.97 -14.54
C LYS A 387 2.45 1.45 -13.95
N TYR A 388 3.45 0.57 -13.86
CA TYR A 388 4.77 0.94 -13.32
C TYR A 388 5.51 1.94 -14.21
N ALA A 389 5.37 1.86 -15.53
CA ALA A 389 5.95 2.85 -16.44
C ALA A 389 5.33 4.25 -16.26
N GLN A 390 4.04 4.30 -15.91
CA GLN A 390 3.33 5.54 -15.69
C GLN A 390 3.61 6.15 -14.31
N MET A 391 3.64 5.31 -13.26
CA MET A 391 3.89 5.75 -11.89
C MET A 391 5.36 6.09 -11.61
N ASN A 392 6.30 5.35 -12.21
CA ASN A 392 7.73 5.53 -12.03
C ASN A 392 8.36 6.18 -13.25
N PHE A 393 7.82 7.35 -13.61
CA PHE A 393 8.24 8.09 -14.78
C PHE A 393 9.74 8.45 -14.73
N LEU A 394 10.49 7.90 -15.69
CA LEU A 394 11.90 8.22 -15.94
C LEU A 394 12.00 9.10 -17.19
N THR A 395 12.64 10.26 -17.06
CA THR A 395 13.28 10.90 -18.21
C THR A 395 14.75 11.04 -17.91
N THR A 396 15.58 10.74 -18.90
CA THR A 396 17.02 11.05 -18.83
C THR A 396 17.29 12.55 -18.92
N SER A 397 16.27 13.36 -19.26
CA SER A 397 16.36 14.80 -19.52
C SER A 397 15.89 15.68 -18.35
N VAL A 398 15.09 15.14 -17.43
CA VAL A 398 14.56 15.84 -16.25
C VAL A 398 15.03 15.09 -15.00
N LYS A 399 16.05 15.66 -14.35
CA LYS A 399 16.40 15.31 -12.97
C LYS A 399 15.27 15.79 -12.04
N ASN A 400 15.01 15.09 -10.94
CA ASN A 400 14.02 15.43 -9.90
C ASN A 400 12.57 15.03 -10.22
N THR A 401 12.35 13.87 -10.85
CA THR A 401 11.00 13.27 -10.91
C THR A 401 10.79 12.29 -9.77
N SER A 402 9.57 12.25 -9.26
CA SER A 402 9.19 11.31 -8.21
C SER A 402 8.67 10.01 -8.81
N LYS A 403 9.14 8.90 -8.25
CA LYS A 403 8.61 7.56 -8.46
C LYS A 403 7.62 7.27 -7.34
N ILE A 404 6.44 6.76 -7.68
CA ILE A 404 5.38 6.51 -6.71
C ILE A 404 4.87 5.08 -6.84
N ILE A 405 4.43 4.50 -5.73
CA ILE A 405 3.60 3.29 -5.74
C ILE A 405 2.36 3.60 -4.91
N MET A 406 1.18 3.46 -5.51
CA MET A 406 -0.07 3.65 -4.79
C MET A 406 -0.32 2.47 -3.85
N ILE A 407 -0.72 2.79 -2.63
CA ILE A 407 -1.14 1.80 -1.63
C ILE A 407 -2.66 1.82 -1.50
N TYR A 408 -3.23 3.02 -1.33
CA TYR A 408 -4.67 3.23 -1.25
C TYR A 408 -5.14 4.24 -2.29
N ARG A 409 -6.26 3.92 -2.94
CA ARG A 409 -6.95 4.79 -3.89
C ARG A 409 -8.46 4.68 -3.76
N VAL A 410 -9.16 5.66 -4.34
CA VAL A 410 -10.61 5.81 -4.20
C VAL A 410 -11.38 4.55 -4.61
N ALA A 411 -11.08 3.94 -5.76
CA ALA A 411 -11.83 2.74 -6.14
C ALA A 411 -11.57 1.54 -5.21
N LEU A 412 -10.35 1.38 -4.66
CA LEU A 412 -10.07 0.34 -3.65
C LEU A 412 -10.92 0.58 -2.40
N LEU A 413 -11.03 1.84 -1.94
CA LEU A 413 -11.90 2.22 -0.82
C LEU A 413 -13.36 1.82 -1.06
N TYR A 414 -13.90 2.12 -2.24
CA TYR A 414 -15.27 1.74 -2.61
C TYR A 414 -15.45 0.22 -2.73
N LEU A 415 -14.46 -0.52 -3.23
CA LEU A 415 -14.51 -1.99 -3.33
C LEU A 415 -14.44 -2.65 -1.95
N ARG A 416 -13.60 -2.13 -1.04
CA ARG A 416 -13.53 -2.55 0.36
C ARG A 416 -14.83 -2.26 1.10
N TYR A 417 -15.41 -1.08 0.85
CA TYR A 417 -16.75 -0.74 1.33
C TYR A 417 -17.80 -1.72 0.81
N ALA A 418 -17.84 -1.99 -0.51
CA ALA A 418 -18.77 -2.94 -1.13
C ALA A 418 -18.64 -4.35 -0.53
N GLU A 419 -17.41 -4.81 -0.30
CA GLU A 419 -17.12 -6.09 0.35
C GLU A 419 -17.73 -6.14 1.76
N ALA A 420 -17.52 -5.08 2.55
CA ALA A 420 -18.06 -4.96 3.89
C ALA A 420 -19.60 -4.95 3.89
N ILE A 421 -20.25 -4.11 3.06
CA ILE A 421 -21.71 -4.03 3.05
C ILE A 421 -22.39 -5.31 2.52
N ASN A 422 -21.76 -6.00 1.55
CA ASN A 422 -22.24 -7.28 1.07
C ASN A 422 -22.30 -8.30 2.21
N ARG A 423 -21.20 -8.42 2.97
CA ARG A 423 -21.12 -9.32 4.12
C ARG A 423 -21.89 -8.85 5.36
N ALA A 424 -22.23 -7.57 5.44
CA ALA A 424 -23.23 -7.05 6.37
C ALA A 424 -24.69 -7.38 5.95
N GLY A 425 -24.87 -8.11 4.84
CA GLY A 425 -26.17 -8.59 4.36
C GLY A 425 -26.89 -7.63 3.43
N ASN A 426 -26.17 -6.77 2.68
CA ASN A 426 -26.77 -5.85 1.72
C ASN A 426 -26.17 -6.05 0.30
N PRO A 427 -26.41 -7.22 -0.33
CA PRO A 427 -25.83 -7.55 -1.64
C PRO A 427 -26.27 -6.61 -2.76
N ASN A 428 -27.52 -6.13 -2.79
CA ASN A 428 -27.98 -5.21 -3.84
C ASN A 428 -27.30 -3.84 -3.70
N MET A 429 -27.18 -3.32 -2.47
CA MET A 429 -26.41 -2.11 -2.19
C MET A 429 -24.93 -2.27 -2.60
N ALA A 430 -24.32 -3.42 -2.30
CA ALA A 430 -22.93 -3.70 -2.67
C ALA A 430 -22.74 -3.77 -4.19
N PHE A 431 -23.68 -4.42 -4.88
CA PHE A 431 -23.68 -4.48 -6.33
C PHE A 431 -23.89 -3.11 -6.98
N ALA A 432 -24.66 -2.22 -6.33
CA ALA A 432 -24.85 -0.85 -6.79
C ALA A 432 -23.56 -0.04 -6.82
N VAL A 433 -22.60 -0.28 -5.91
CA VAL A 433 -21.25 0.32 -5.97
C VAL A 433 -20.54 -0.03 -7.28
N LEU A 434 -20.68 -1.27 -7.74
CA LEU A 434 -20.02 -1.74 -8.96
C LEU A 434 -20.71 -1.21 -10.22
N LYS A 435 -22.05 -1.19 -10.21
CA LYS A 435 -22.87 -1.03 -11.42
C LYS A 435 -23.45 0.36 -11.62
N TYR A 436 -24.07 0.93 -10.59
CA TYR A 436 -24.89 2.14 -10.71
C TYR A 436 -24.17 3.38 -10.20
N GLY A 437 -23.29 3.21 -9.20
CA GLY A 437 -22.78 4.30 -8.38
C GLY A 437 -23.76 4.66 -7.27
N LEU A 438 -23.24 4.93 -6.08
CA LEU A 438 -24.08 5.28 -4.94
C LEU A 438 -24.41 6.77 -4.97
N SER A 439 -25.70 7.09 -4.98
CA SER A 439 -26.25 8.44 -5.02
C SER A 439 -27.68 8.42 -4.48
N LYS A 440 -28.27 9.59 -4.22
CA LYS A 440 -29.69 9.71 -3.85
C LYS A 440 -30.60 8.94 -4.81
N THR A 441 -30.41 9.14 -6.12
CA THR A 441 -31.21 8.49 -7.18
C THR A 441 -31.11 6.98 -7.13
N THR A 442 -29.90 6.43 -6.91
CA THR A 442 -29.69 4.98 -6.80
C THR A 442 -30.39 4.40 -5.57
N LEU A 443 -30.30 5.08 -4.42
CA LEU A 443 -30.91 4.64 -3.15
C LEU A 443 -32.44 4.70 -3.18
N GLU A 444 -33.02 5.64 -3.92
CA GLU A 444 -34.46 5.80 -4.11
C GLU A 444 -35.03 4.79 -5.12
N ASN A 445 -34.20 4.22 -6.01
CA ASN A 445 -34.63 3.23 -6.99
C ASN A 445 -34.68 1.81 -6.41
N LYS A 446 -35.90 1.34 -6.12
CA LYS A 446 -36.14 0.03 -5.49
C LYS A 446 -36.02 -1.18 -6.41
N ALA A 447 -35.89 -0.95 -7.71
CA ALA A 447 -35.43 -2.00 -8.62
C ALA A 447 -33.92 -2.25 -8.49
N TYR A 448 -33.15 -1.27 -7.98
CA TYR A 448 -31.71 -1.41 -7.77
C TYR A 448 -31.40 -1.83 -6.34
N ILE A 449 -32.02 -1.18 -5.34
CA ILE A 449 -31.82 -1.48 -3.92
C ILE A 449 -33.19 -1.70 -3.26
N PRO A 450 -33.59 -2.96 -3.00
CA PRO A 450 -34.89 -3.28 -2.41
C PRO A 450 -35.09 -2.72 -0.99
N TYR A 451 -36.36 -2.51 -0.61
CA TYR A 451 -36.74 -1.99 0.71
C TYR A 451 -36.23 -2.81 1.90
N TYR A 452 -36.08 -4.13 1.73
CA TYR A 452 -35.60 -5.00 2.80
C TYR A 452 -34.10 -4.85 3.10
N GLU A 453 -33.33 -4.21 2.22
CA GLU A 453 -31.94 -3.82 2.50
C GLU A 453 -31.87 -2.37 2.99
N VAL A 454 -32.55 -1.45 2.30
CA VAL A 454 -32.48 -0.02 2.62
C VAL A 454 -33.88 0.61 2.57
N ASP A 455 -34.41 0.94 3.75
CA ASP A 455 -35.61 1.76 3.92
C ASP A 455 -35.36 3.18 3.40
N SER A 456 -36.30 3.77 2.67
CA SER A 456 -36.15 5.16 2.20
C SER A 456 -36.21 6.20 3.31
N VAL A 457 -36.78 5.87 4.48
CA VAL A 457 -36.98 6.81 5.59
C VAL A 457 -35.84 6.73 6.60
N ASN A 458 -35.55 5.53 7.12
CA ASN A 458 -34.52 5.33 8.15
C ASN A 458 -33.31 4.58 7.57
N ILE A 459 -32.39 5.32 6.96
CA ILE A 459 -31.15 4.76 6.40
C ILE A 459 -30.04 4.84 7.45
N PRO A 460 -29.40 3.73 7.83
CA PRO A 460 -28.20 3.77 8.67
C PRO A 460 -27.10 4.63 8.03
N ASP A 461 -26.34 5.38 8.83
CA ASP A 461 -25.34 6.33 8.33
C ASP A 461 -24.33 5.71 7.36
N TYR A 462 -23.87 4.48 7.60
CA TYR A 462 -22.93 3.77 6.72
C TYR A 462 -23.52 3.36 5.36
N LEU A 463 -24.85 3.45 5.18
CA LEU A 463 -25.55 3.18 3.92
C LEU A 463 -26.04 4.47 3.24
N ASP A 464 -25.98 5.63 3.90
CA ASP A 464 -26.56 6.87 3.38
C ASP A 464 -25.60 7.64 2.45
N PHE A 465 -25.95 7.66 1.17
CA PHE A 465 -25.29 8.40 0.08
C PHE A 465 -26.23 9.41 -0.58
N LYS A 466 -27.24 9.93 0.14
CA LYS A 466 -28.19 10.93 -0.39
C LYS A 466 -27.63 12.35 -0.50
N ASP A 467 -26.48 12.64 0.11
CA ASP A 467 -25.84 13.95 0.01
C ASP A 467 -25.46 14.26 -1.45
N ARG A 468 -25.75 15.49 -1.90
CA ARG A 468 -25.50 16.00 -3.26
C ARG A 468 -24.07 15.79 -3.77
N ARG A 469 -23.09 15.62 -2.87
CA ARG A 469 -21.70 15.32 -3.24
C ARG A 469 -21.59 14.04 -4.07
N PHE A 470 -22.55 13.13 -3.97
CA PHE A 470 -22.56 11.85 -4.66
C PHE A 470 -23.42 11.83 -5.93
N ASP A 471 -24.02 12.96 -6.34
CA ASP A 471 -24.96 13.00 -7.47
C ASP A 471 -24.34 12.54 -8.80
N ASN A 472 -23.03 12.73 -8.97
CA ASN A 472 -22.27 12.33 -10.16
C ASN A 472 -21.45 11.04 -9.96
N ASN A 473 -21.65 10.34 -8.84
CA ASN A 473 -20.91 9.12 -8.54
C ASN A 473 -21.44 7.96 -9.40
N ILE A 474 -20.57 7.37 -10.20
CA ILE A 474 -20.91 6.27 -11.12
C ILE A 474 -20.41 4.91 -10.60
N GLY A 475 -20.89 3.82 -11.21
CA GLY A 475 -20.40 2.48 -10.89
C GLY A 475 -18.97 2.28 -11.36
N ILE A 476 -18.12 1.65 -10.55
CA ILE A 476 -16.70 1.41 -10.88
C ILE A 476 -16.52 0.75 -12.25
N ARG A 477 -17.38 -0.23 -12.55
CA ARG A 477 -17.29 -1.02 -13.79
C ARG A 477 -17.51 -0.20 -15.06
N MET A 478 -18.17 0.95 -14.96
CA MET A 478 -18.42 1.85 -16.09
C MET A 478 -17.12 2.45 -16.66
N ARG A 479 -16.02 2.48 -15.89
CA ARG A 479 -14.72 3.02 -16.35
C ARG A 479 -14.16 2.33 -17.61
N GLY A 480 -14.54 1.08 -17.85
CA GLY A 480 -14.08 0.32 -19.02
C GLY A 480 -15.11 -0.56 -19.70
N CYS A 481 -16.33 -0.71 -19.14
CA CYS A 481 -17.38 -1.54 -19.73
C CYS A 481 -18.56 -0.74 -20.32
N GLY A 482 -18.45 0.59 -20.42
CA GLY A 482 -19.49 1.45 -20.99
C GLY A 482 -20.68 1.66 -20.08
N ASN A 483 -21.88 1.73 -20.66
CA ASN A 483 -23.14 2.08 -19.99
C ASN A 483 -23.74 0.92 -19.17
N VAL A 484 -22.93 0.18 -18.41
CA VAL A 484 -23.39 -1.00 -17.66
C VAL A 484 -24.47 -0.68 -16.62
N ASN A 485 -24.61 0.59 -16.21
CA ASN A 485 -25.74 1.04 -15.39
C ASN A 485 -27.10 0.87 -16.08
N LEU A 486 -27.14 0.82 -17.41
CA LEU A 486 -28.33 0.60 -18.23
C LEU A 486 -28.50 -0.86 -18.68
N ASP A 487 -27.55 -1.73 -18.34
CA ASP A 487 -27.60 -3.15 -18.70
C ASP A 487 -28.64 -3.89 -17.87
N THR A 488 -29.58 -4.55 -18.54
CA THR A 488 -30.62 -5.39 -17.94
C THR A 488 -30.45 -6.87 -18.27
N THR A 489 -29.34 -7.22 -18.92
CA THR A 489 -29.10 -8.53 -19.56
C THR A 489 -27.90 -9.27 -18.99
N TYR A 490 -26.69 -8.70 -19.01
CA TYR A 490 -25.46 -9.44 -18.72
C TYR A 490 -24.97 -9.24 -17.28
N TYR A 491 -24.97 -8.00 -16.81
CA TYR A 491 -24.44 -7.60 -15.51
C TYR A 491 -25.57 -7.30 -14.52
N ILE A 492 -26.33 -8.34 -14.15
CA ILE A 492 -27.41 -8.28 -13.17
C ILE A 492 -27.21 -9.35 -12.09
N ILE A 493 -27.79 -9.12 -10.91
CA ILE A 493 -27.95 -10.21 -9.93
C ILE A 493 -29.08 -11.10 -10.46
N PRO A 494 -28.82 -12.39 -10.75
CA PRO A 494 -29.87 -13.30 -11.20
C PRO A 494 -30.87 -13.56 -10.07
N LYS A 495 -32.01 -14.16 -10.41
CA LYS A 495 -32.94 -14.65 -9.38
C LYS A 495 -32.29 -15.82 -8.64
N LEU A 496 -31.88 -15.58 -7.40
CA LEU A 496 -31.25 -16.57 -6.52
C LEU A 496 -32.22 -17.03 -5.43
N THR A 497 -32.00 -18.22 -4.88
CA THR A 497 -32.94 -18.87 -3.95
C THR A 497 -32.88 -18.25 -2.57
N THR A 498 -31.66 -18.01 -2.07
CA THR A 498 -31.44 -17.47 -0.72
C THR A 498 -30.70 -16.15 -0.76
N LYS A 499 -30.81 -15.38 0.33
CA LYS A 499 -30.00 -14.18 0.54
C LYS A 499 -28.50 -14.50 0.58
N GLN A 500 -28.13 -15.67 1.11
CA GLN A 500 -26.75 -16.11 1.18
C GLN A 500 -26.17 -16.36 -0.23
N ASP A 501 -26.95 -16.97 -1.13
CA ASP A 501 -26.56 -17.15 -2.53
C ASP A 501 -26.29 -15.79 -3.20
N SER A 502 -27.13 -14.78 -2.94
CA SER A 502 -26.93 -13.42 -3.44
C SER A 502 -25.66 -12.77 -2.88
N ILE A 503 -25.36 -12.98 -1.60
CA ILE A 503 -24.14 -12.49 -0.97
C ILE A 503 -22.91 -13.14 -1.62
N GLU A 504 -22.93 -14.44 -1.86
CA GLU A 504 -21.82 -15.15 -2.50
C GLU A 504 -21.62 -14.72 -3.96
N PHE A 505 -22.72 -14.61 -4.72
CA PHE A 505 -22.68 -14.11 -6.10
C PHE A 505 -22.09 -12.70 -6.17
N VAL A 506 -22.57 -11.77 -5.35
CA VAL A 506 -22.07 -10.39 -5.35
C VAL A 506 -20.63 -10.33 -4.84
N GLU A 507 -20.25 -11.19 -3.89
CA GLU A 507 -18.87 -11.30 -3.44
C GLU A 507 -17.92 -11.72 -4.58
N ASP A 508 -18.33 -12.69 -5.42
CA ASP A 508 -17.56 -13.07 -6.61
C ASP A 508 -17.45 -11.91 -7.61
N LYS A 509 -18.50 -11.10 -7.77
CA LYS A 509 -18.46 -9.88 -8.60
C LYS A 509 -17.53 -8.82 -8.04
N ILE A 510 -17.51 -8.61 -6.73
CA ILE A 510 -16.57 -7.69 -6.07
C ILE A 510 -15.13 -8.19 -6.27
N GLN A 511 -14.89 -9.49 -6.14
CA GLN A 511 -13.57 -10.08 -6.33
C GLN A 511 -13.07 -9.96 -7.78
N GLN A 512 -13.97 -10.13 -8.74
CA GLN A 512 -13.70 -9.89 -10.15
C GLN A 512 -13.39 -8.40 -10.39
N GLU A 513 -14.15 -7.49 -9.80
CA GLU A 513 -13.92 -6.06 -9.96
C GLU A 513 -12.61 -5.60 -9.32
N LEU A 514 -12.25 -6.13 -8.14
CA LEU A 514 -10.91 -5.96 -7.55
C LEU A 514 -9.82 -6.43 -8.52
N ALA A 515 -10.01 -7.60 -9.17
CA ALA A 515 -9.04 -8.09 -10.14
C ALA A 515 -8.86 -7.18 -11.36
N LEU A 516 -9.94 -6.56 -11.84
CA LEU A 516 -9.92 -5.68 -13.02
C LEU A 516 -9.37 -4.28 -12.69
N GLU A 517 -9.78 -3.75 -11.55
CA GLU A 517 -9.52 -2.37 -11.15
C GLU A 517 -8.15 -2.24 -10.46
N THR A 518 -7.80 -3.15 -9.54
CA THR A 518 -6.58 -3.05 -8.71
C THR A 518 -5.44 -3.97 -9.16
N ALA A 519 -5.48 -4.53 -10.37
CA ALA A 519 -4.43 -5.42 -10.87
C ALA A 519 -3.04 -4.80 -10.69
N PHE A 520 -2.07 -5.56 -10.16
CA PHE A 520 -0.67 -5.16 -10.01
C PHE A 520 -0.40 -4.08 -8.93
N GLU A 521 -1.30 -3.90 -7.95
CA GLU A 521 -1.19 -2.84 -6.92
C GLU A 521 -0.77 -3.34 -5.53
N GLY A 522 -0.44 -4.61 -5.37
CA GLY A 522 0.07 -5.20 -4.11
C GLY A 522 -0.99 -5.84 -3.22
N ASN A 523 -2.25 -5.91 -3.67
CA ASN A 523 -3.37 -6.34 -2.83
C ASN A 523 -3.85 -7.77 -3.13
N ARG A 524 -3.58 -8.29 -4.35
CA ARG A 524 -4.34 -9.42 -4.90
C ARG A 524 -4.27 -10.68 -4.05
N PHE A 525 -3.10 -11.12 -3.64
CA PHE A 525 -2.93 -12.35 -2.87
C PHE A 525 -3.60 -12.26 -1.50
N GLN A 526 -3.43 -11.12 -0.82
CA GLN A 526 -4.06 -10.86 0.48
C GLN A 526 -5.61 -10.81 0.35
N ASP A 527 -6.14 -10.30 -0.77
CA ASP A 527 -7.57 -10.36 -1.05
C ASP A 527 -8.07 -11.78 -1.26
N LEU A 528 -7.32 -12.61 -1.99
CA LEU A 528 -7.64 -14.04 -2.12
C LEU A 528 -7.63 -14.75 -0.77
N MET A 529 -6.65 -14.45 0.09
CA MET A 529 -6.55 -15.02 1.43
C MET A 529 -7.77 -14.66 2.27
N ARG A 530 -8.14 -13.37 2.32
CA ARG A 530 -9.32 -12.92 3.05
C ARG A 530 -10.59 -13.60 2.54
N PHE A 531 -10.70 -13.72 1.22
CA PHE A 531 -11.67 -14.53 0.46
C PHE A 531 -11.86 -15.93 1.05
N ALA A 532 -10.78 -16.71 0.92
CA ALA A 532 -10.73 -18.11 1.28
C ALA A 532 -10.96 -18.35 2.77
N ILE A 533 -10.34 -17.53 3.65
CA ILE A 533 -10.50 -17.65 5.10
C ILE A 533 -11.95 -17.45 5.50
N ARG A 534 -12.58 -16.39 4.99
CA ARG A 534 -13.98 -16.05 5.31
C ARG A 534 -14.97 -17.11 4.85
N ARG A 535 -14.74 -17.68 3.66
CA ARG A 535 -15.56 -18.79 3.13
C ARG A 535 -15.24 -20.12 3.80
N ASN A 536 -14.16 -20.18 4.58
CA ASN A 536 -13.56 -21.42 5.04
C ASN A 536 -13.30 -22.41 3.88
N ASP A 537 -12.85 -21.88 2.75
CA ASP A 537 -12.61 -22.62 1.51
C ASP A 537 -11.21 -22.29 0.96
N ASN A 538 -10.25 -23.17 1.25
CA ASN A 538 -8.89 -23.01 0.77
C ASN A 538 -8.78 -23.22 -0.75
N ALA A 539 -9.70 -23.98 -1.37
CA ALA A 539 -9.69 -24.20 -2.80
C ALA A 539 -9.93 -22.89 -3.56
N TYR A 540 -10.70 -21.95 -2.99
CA TYR A 540 -10.94 -20.64 -3.60
C TYR A 540 -9.65 -19.88 -3.95
N LEU A 541 -8.67 -19.85 -3.03
CA LEU A 541 -7.36 -19.24 -3.29
C LEU A 541 -6.53 -20.16 -4.18
N ALA A 542 -6.46 -21.45 -3.85
CA ALA A 542 -5.61 -22.40 -4.55
C ALA A 542 -5.93 -22.50 -6.05
N ASP A 543 -7.21 -22.58 -6.41
CA ASP A 543 -7.68 -22.69 -7.79
C ASP A 543 -7.37 -21.42 -8.60
N LYS A 544 -7.59 -20.24 -8.01
CA LYS A 544 -7.30 -18.96 -8.66
C LYS A 544 -5.81 -18.80 -8.88
N VAL A 545 -4.99 -18.97 -7.85
CA VAL A 545 -3.53 -18.82 -7.97
C VAL A 545 -2.96 -19.87 -8.93
N ALA A 546 -3.34 -21.14 -8.80
CA ALA A 546 -2.86 -22.19 -9.71
C ALA A 546 -3.24 -21.94 -11.17
N SER A 547 -4.30 -21.17 -11.46
CA SER A 547 -4.77 -20.93 -12.82
C SER A 547 -3.76 -20.20 -13.73
N LYS A 548 -2.85 -19.39 -13.17
CA LYS A 548 -1.79 -18.75 -13.97
C LYS A 548 -0.65 -19.71 -14.32
N HIS A 549 -0.49 -20.77 -13.55
CA HIS A 549 0.60 -21.74 -13.73
C HIS A 549 0.22 -22.74 -14.82
N THR A 550 1.03 -22.86 -15.86
CA THR A 550 0.81 -23.80 -16.97
C THR A 550 1.50 -25.14 -16.74
N ALA A 551 2.78 -25.12 -16.36
CA ALA A 551 3.61 -26.33 -16.23
C ALA A 551 3.41 -27.08 -14.89
N ASN A 552 3.15 -26.37 -13.79
CA ASN A 552 3.10 -26.92 -12.43
C ASN A 552 1.76 -26.65 -11.71
N LYS A 553 0.67 -26.45 -12.47
CA LYS A 553 -0.66 -26.10 -11.96
C LYS A 553 -1.11 -26.94 -10.76
N GLU A 554 -1.16 -28.26 -10.94
CA GLU A 554 -1.64 -29.18 -9.89
C GLU A 554 -0.75 -29.19 -8.65
N ALA A 555 0.57 -29.02 -8.83
CA ALA A 555 1.50 -28.95 -7.71
C ALA A 555 1.26 -27.68 -6.87
N ILE A 556 1.11 -26.52 -7.52
CA ILE A 556 0.78 -25.25 -6.85
C ILE A 556 -0.58 -25.34 -6.16
N ARG A 557 -1.59 -25.87 -6.86
CA ARG A 557 -2.93 -26.07 -6.29
C ARG A 557 -2.87 -26.90 -5.01
N ASN A 558 -2.26 -28.09 -5.06
CA ASN A 558 -2.16 -28.98 -3.91
C ASN A 558 -1.38 -28.36 -2.75
N LYS A 559 -0.32 -27.61 -3.04
CA LYS A 559 0.47 -26.88 -2.04
C LYS A 559 -0.37 -25.82 -1.33
N LEU A 560 -1.19 -25.07 -2.07
CA LEU A 560 -2.02 -23.99 -1.55
C LEU A 560 -3.32 -24.45 -0.89
N MET A 561 -3.65 -25.74 -0.91
CA MET A 561 -4.74 -26.27 -0.09
C MET A 561 -4.44 -26.18 1.42
N THR A 562 -3.17 -26.03 1.80
CA THR A 562 -2.67 -25.93 3.18
C THR A 562 -2.33 -24.48 3.52
N ARG A 563 -2.97 -23.89 4.54
CA ARG A 563 -2.86 -22.44 4.84
C ARG A 563 -1.46 -22.02 5.29
N GLU A 564 -0.72 -22.92 5.91
CA GLU A 564 0.66 -22.68 6.35
C GLU A 564 1.56 -22.31 5.16
N ASN A 565 1.25 -22.80 3.95
CA ASN A 565 1.98 -22.51 2.73
C ASN A 565 1.61 -21.16 2.09
N TRP A 566 0.62 -20.44 2.63
CA TRP A 566 0.28 -19.09 2.17
C TRP A 566 1.25 -18.05 2.73
N TYR A 567 1.90 -18.38 3.85
CA TYR A 567 2.83 -17.50 4.54
C TYR A 567 4.28 -17.81 4.17
N ILE A 568 5.10 -16.77 4.21
CA ILE A 568 6.54 -16.87 3.96
C ILE A 568 7.23 -17.21 5.29
N ARG A 569 8.18 -18.13 5.24
CA ARG A 569 8.98 -18.51 6.41
C ARG A 569 9.96 -17.37 6.75
N LYS A 570 10.06 -17.05 8.03
CA LYS A 570 10.94 -16.00 8.56
C LYS A 570 12.38 -16.45 8.68
#